data_AF-A0A2V7SSK2-F1
#
_entry.id   AF-A0A2V7SSK2-F1
#
_cell.length_a   1.000
_cell.length_b   1.000
_cell.length_c   1.000
_cell.angle_alpha   90.00
_cell.angle_beta   90.00
_cell.angle_gamma   90.00
#
_symmetry.space_group_name_H-M   'P 1'
#
loop_
_entity.id
_entity.type
_entity.pdbx_description
1 polymer ?
#
loop_
_entity_poly.entity_id
_entity_poly.type
_entity_poly.pdbx_seq_one_letter_code
_entity_poly.pdbx_strand_id
1 'polypeptide(L)'
;MSDELDPIARDVVDGDEAAQQTNDAKPVSRRAALKVIGSVPIAGAMMGGTAFAQQGTPSGAQQPKQTHEAPFPPAQGQGTPPSSAPKRAFFTAAEWRTVNVLADDIIPRDGRSGSATDADVPAFIDYHLSVPEADESTRVAVRGGLAWLNTESRTRFRKNYATLSQAQRNQILDDIAWPDKAKPQFSHGTAFFSRMRDLVGMGFFSSSMGWKDLRYQGNVFNPDWKGCPEPAMKKLGVSFAVMDSRIKPEGQ
;
A
#
# COMPACT_ATOMS: atom_id res chain seq x y z
N MET A 1 33.26 -45.55 -30.57
CA MET A 1 33.69 -45.95 -29.21
C MET A 1 33.69 -44.70 -28.35
N SER A 2 33.68 -44.88 -27.02
CA SER A 2 33.37 -43.84 -26.04
C SER A 2 34.44 -42.76 -25.88
N ASP A 3 34.04 -41.69 -25.18
CA ASP A 3 34.78 -40.65 -24.44
C ASP A 3 33.91 -39.39 -24.58
N GLU A 4 32.82 -39.23 -23.81
CA GLU A 4 32.72 -39.03 -22.35
C GLU A 4 33.34 -37.70 -21.91
N LEU A 5 32.56 -36.89 -21.18
CA LEU A 5 32.84 -35.48 -20.92
C LEU A 5 33.26 -35.25 -19.45
N ASP A 6 34.20 -34.33 -19.24
CA ASP A 6 34.73 -33.98 -17.92
C ASP A 6 33.64 -33.62 -16.89
N PRO A 7 33.61 -34.28 -15.71
CA PRO A 7 32.85 -33.79 -14.57
C PRO A 7 33.63 -32.67 -13.86
N ILE A 8 33.15 -31.43 -13.98
CA ILE A 8 33.73 -30.29 -13.24
C ILE A 8 33.63 -30.57 -11.72
N ALA A 9 34.78 -30.61 -11.06
CA ALA A 9 34.89 -30.80 -9.64
C ALA A 9 34.15 -29.71 -8.83
N ARG A 10 33.56 -30.10 -7.70
CA ARG A 10 33.13 -29.18 -6.65
C ARG A 10 34.02 -29.42 -5.45
N ASP A 11 34.80 -28.42 -5.05
CA ASP A 11 35.59 -28.49 -3.83
C ASP A 11 34.66 -28.60 -2.61
N VAL A 12 34.93 -29.60 -1.78
CA VAL A 12 34.35 -29.76 -0.45
C VAL A 12 35.36 -29.22 0.54
N VAL A 13 34.95 -28.24 1.35
CA VAL A 13 35.72 -27.78 2.51
C VAL A 13 34.88 -28.08 3.76
N ASP A 14 35.03 -29.31 4.25
CA ASP A 14 34.79 -29.60 5.65
C ASP A 14 35.95 -29.03 6.47
N GLY A 15 35.62 -28.46 7.63
CA GLY A 15 36.55 -27.66 8.45
C GLY A 15 36.04 -27.52 9.88
N ASP A 16 35.76 -28.66 10.51
CA ASP A 16 35.21 -28.75 11.87
C ASP A 16 36.33 -28.73 12.92
N GLU A 17 36.42 -27.66 13.71
CA GLU A 17 37.00 -27.73 15.05
C GLU A 17 36.32 -26.71 15.99
N ALA A 18 35.76 -27.19 17.10
CA ALA A 18 34.95 -26.39 18.00
C ALA A 18 35.71 -25.99 19.28
N ALA A 19 35.68 -24.69 19.62
CA ALA A 19 36.18 -24.19 20.90
C ALA A 19 35.04 -23.56 21.72
N GLN A 20 34.69 -24.19 22.84
CA GLN A 20 33.62 -23.73 23.73
C GLN A 20 34.15 -22.74 24.77
N GLN A 21 33.48 -21.59 24.92
CA GLN A 21 33.50 -20.81 26.16
C GLN A 21 32.07 -20.36 26.51
N THR A 22 31.56 -20.89 27.62
CA THR A 22 30.25 -20.53 28.19
C THR A 22 30.38 -19.33 29.11
N ASN A 23 29.44 -18.38 29.02
CA ASN A 23 29.17 -17.42 30.09
C ASN A 23 27.65 -17.22 30.25
N ASP A 24 27.17 -17.34 31.48
CA ASP A 24 25.75 -17.33 31.81
C ASP A 24 25.13 -15.93 31.77
N ALA A 25 24.04 -15.80 31.01
CA ALA A 25 23.09 -14.68 31.14
C ALA A 25 21.66 -15.23 31.06
N LYS A 26 20.94 -15.24 32.20
CA LYS A 26 19.60 -15.83 32.30
C LYS A 26 18.57 -15.06 31.46
N PRO A 27 17.86 -15.70 30.51
CA PRO A 27 16.68 -15.10 29.90
C PRO A 27 15.50 -15.11 30.89
N VAL A 28 14.76 -13.99 30.96
CA VAL A 28 13.55 -13.84 31.77
C VAL A 28 12.38 -13.45 30.86
N SER A 29 11.15 -13.82 31.27
CA SER A 29 9.89 -13.65 30.52
C SER A 29 9.73 -14.70 29.39
N ARG A 30 8.53 -15.19 29.05
CA ARG A 30 7.18 -14.58 29.17
C ARG A 30 6.09 -15.45 29.84
N ARG A 31 6.43 -16.58 30.47
CA ARG A 31 5.43 -17.56 31.00
C ARG A 31 5.18 -17.57 32.52
N ALA A 32 5.87 -16.75 33.31
CA ALA A 32 5.79 -16.79 34.78
C ALA A 32 4.71 -15.88 35.42
N ALA A 33 4.09 -14.97 34.65
CA ALA A 33 3.07 -14.05 35.16
C ALA A 33 1.66 -14.66 35.07
N LEU A 34 1.31 -15.53 36.03
CA LEU A 34 0.02 -16.23 36.06
C LEU A 34 -0.62 -16.18 37.46
N LYS A 35 -1.95 -15.97 37.48
CA LYS A 35 -2.91 -16.12 38.59
C LYS A 35 -2.86 -15.10 39.75
N VAL A 36 -3.94 -14.29 39.80
CA VAL A 36 -4.78 -14.12 41.01
C VAL A 36 -6.24 -14.43 40.59
N ILE A 37 -7.11 -14.84 41.50
CA ILE A 37 -8.41 -15.49 41.22
C ILE A 37 -9.56 -14.89 42.05
N GLY A 38 -10.77 -14.82 41.47
CA GLY A 38 -12.06 -14.65 42.18
C GLY A 38 -13.06 -13.72 41.46
N SER A 39 -14.39 -13.87 41.52
CA SER A 39 -15.27 -14.96 42.04
C SER A 39 -16.69 -14.84 41.40
N VAL A 40 -17.48 -15.92 41.37
CA VAL A 40 -18.84 -16.07 40.78
C VAL A 40 -19.68 -16.96 41.74
N PRO A 41 -20.99 -16.74 42.06
CA PRO A 41 -22.21 -17.01 41.24
C PRO A 41 -23.31 -15.91 41.42
N ILE A 42 -24.64 -15.99 41.13
CA ILE A 42 -25.69 -17.05 40.98
C ILE A 42 -26.63 -16.72 39.76
N ALA A 43 -27.62 -17.58 39.50
CA ALA A 43 -28.50 -17.71 38.33
C ALA A 43 -29.91 -17.08 38.40
N GLY A 44 -30.69 -17.24 37.31
CA GLY A 44 -32.15 -17.02 37.20
C GLY A 44 -32.59 -16.85 35.71
N ALA A 45 -32.80 -17.88 34.88
CA ALA A 45 -33.79 -18.98 34.89
C ALA A 45 -35.19 -18.63 34.32
N MET A 46 -35.60 -19.27 33.20
CA MET A 46 -36.90 -19.96 32.98
C MET A 46 -37.14 -20.35 31.49
N MET A 47 -37.67 -21.58 31.30
CA MET A 47 -38.52 -22.16 30.22
C MET A 47 -38.53 -21.60 28.77
N GLY A 48 -38.67 -22.42 27.72
CA GLY A 48 -38.83 -23.88 27.63
C GLY A 48 -39.53 -24.33 26.33
N GLY A 49 -39.58 -25.65 26.06
CA GLY A 49 -40.42 -26.25 25.00
C GLY A 49 -39.66 -27.03 23.92
N THR A 50 -39.74 -28.36 23.98
CA THR A 50 -39.27 -29.30 22.94
C THR A 50 -40.44 -29.89 22.15
N ALA A 51 -40.34 -29.95 20.82
CA ALA A 51 -41.20 -30.80 20.00
C ALA A 51 -40.46 -31.32 18.76
N PHE A 52 -40.33 -32.64 18.63
CA PHE A 52 -39.94 -33.30 17.37
C PHE A 52 -41.20 -33.60 16.56
N ALA A 53 -41.17 -33.35 15.26
CA ALA A 53 -42.16 -33.83 14.29
C ALA A 53 -41.46 -34.12 12.94
N GLN A 54 -42.04 -34.99 12.12
CA GLN A 54 -41.35 -35.68 11.02
C GLN A 54 -41.48 -35.01 9.64
N GLN A 55 -40.40 -35.15 8.86
CA GLN A 55 -40.33 -35.54 7.44
C GLN A 55 -41.42 -35.07 6.46
N GLY A 56 -40.99 -34.45 5.34
CA GLY A 56 -41.85 -34.32 4.15
C GLY A 56 -41.30 -33.40 3.06
N THR A 57 -40.44 -33.92 2.18
CA THR A 57 -40.29 -33.36 0.81
C THR A 57 -41.18 -34.15 -0.15
N PRO A 58 -41.63 -33.51 -1.24
CA PRO A 58 -41.10 -33.96 -2.53
C PRO A 58 -40.63 -32.82 -3.44
N SER A 59 -39.94 -33.23 -4.51
CA SER A 59 -39.29 -32.36 -5.50
C SER A 59 -40.21 -31.36 -6.20
N GLY A 60 -39.67 -30.17 -6.48
CA GLY A 60 -40.29 -29.11 -7.27
C GLY A 60 -39.23 -28.21 -7.92
N ALA A 61 -38.23 -28.82 -8.58
CA ALA A 61 -37.01 -28.16 -9.06
C ALA A 61 -37.24 -27.21 -10.25
N GLN A 62 -37.81 -26.03 -9.99
CA GLN A 62 -37.69 -24.87 -10.88
C GLN A 62 -36.30 -24.26 -10.71
N GLN A 63 -35.51 -24.26 -11.79
CA GLN A 63 -34.12 -23.80 -11.77
C GLN A 63 -34.07 -22.27 -11.55
N PRO A 64 -33.49 -21.76 -10.45
CA PRO A 64 -33.38 -20.33 -10.23
C PRO A 64 -32.38 -19.73 -11.23
N LYS A 65 -32.73 -18.57 -11.81
CA LYS A 65 -31.76 -17.77 -12.58
C LYS A 65 -30.71 -17.22 -11.61
N GLN A 66 -29.58 -17.92 -11.47
CA GLN A 66 -28.44 -17.40 -10.72
C GLN A 66 -27.74 -16.28 -11.50
N THR A 67 -28.29 -15.07 -11.36
CA THR A 67 -27.52 -13.84 -11.55
C THR A 67 -26.27 -13.94 -10.67
N HIS A 68 -25.10 -13.96 -11.29
CA HIS A 68 -23.84 -13.79 -10.59
C HIS A 68 -23.74 -12.33 -10.13
N GLU A 69 -24.36 -12.06 -8.98
CA GLU A 69 -24.22 -10.78 -8.29
C GLU A 69 -22.77 -10.66 -7.81
N ALA A 70 -22.05 -9.65 -8.30
CA ALA A 70 -20.66 -9.44 -7.94
C ALA A 70 -20.57 -9.19 -6.42
N PRO A 71 -19.64 -9.84 -5.67
CA PRO A 71 -19.54 -9.69 -4.22
C PRO A 71 -19.32 -8.26 -3.72
N PHE A 72 -18.92 -7.37 -4.63
CA PHE A 72 -19.02 -5.93 -4.47
C PHE A 72 -19.83 -5.39 -5.65
N PRO A 73 -20.89 -4.59 -5.44
CA PRO A 73 -21.40 -3.76 -6.51
C PRO A 73 -20.28 -2.83 -7.01
N PRO A 74 -20.24 -2.45 -8.30
CA PRO A 74 -19.41 -1.34 -8.72
C PRO A 74 -19.76 -0.12 -7.86
N ALA A 75 -18.79 0.73 -7.53
CA ALA A 75 -18.93 1.78 -6.52
C ALA A 75 -19.91 2.90 -6.93
N GLN A 76 -21.21 2.60 -6.94
CA GLN A 76 -22.33 3.51 -7.20
C GLN A 76 -22.69 4.33 -5.95
N GLY A 77 -21.73 4.54 -5.07
CA GLY A 77 -21.78 5.63 -4.11
C GLY A 77 -21.61 6.95 -4.86
N GLN A 78 -22.72 7.56 -5.30
CA GLN A 78 -22.81 9.02 -5.41
C GLN A 78 -22.82 9.64 -4.00
N GLY A 79 -21.84 9.27 -3.18
CA GLY A 79 -21.52 10.00 -1.96
C GLY A 79 -20.93 11.33 -2.42
N THR A 80 -21.72 12.39 -2.35
CA THR A 80 -21.22 13.76 -2.52
C THR A 80 -19.97 13.92 -1.65
N PRO A 81 -18.78 14.17 -2.22
CA PRO A 81 -17.57 14.30 -1.41
C PRO A 81 -17.83 15.40 -0.39
N PRO A 82 -17.51 15.17 0.91
CA PRO A 82 -17.97 16.05 1.99
C PRO A 82 -17.48 17.48 1.75
N SER A 83 -18.41 18.39 1.43
CA SER A 83 -18.11 19.74 0.94
C SER A 83 -17.45 20.68 1.97
N SER A 84 -17.07 20.15 3.13
CA SER A 84 -16.11 20.79 4.05
C SER A 84 -14.69 20.52 3.56
N ALA A 85 -13.93 21.58 3.25
CA ALA A 85 -12.50 21.46 3.00
C ALA A 85 -11.81 20.62 4.10
N PRO A 86 -10.97 19.63 3.75
CA PRO A 86 -10.52 18.60 4.68
C PRO A 86 -9.88 19.20 5.93
N LYS A 87 -10.48 18.90 7.09
CA LYS A 87 -10.02 19.38 8.39
C LYS A 87 -8.72 18.66 8.74
N ARG A 88 -7.59 19.30 8.38
CA ARG A 88 -6.22 18.81 8.61
C ARG A 88 -6.08 18.05 9.94
N ALA A 89 -5.65 16.80 9.83
CA ALA A 89 -5.48 15.86 10.92
C ALA A 89 -4.00 15.70 11.33
N PHE A 90 -3.05 15.83 10.39
CA PHE A 90 -1.62 15.63 10.67
C PHE A 90 -0.78 16.91 10.61
N PHE A 91 -1.00 17.77 9.60
CA PHE A 91 -0.18 18.97 9.35
C PHE A 91 -0.69 20.22 10.07
N THR A 92 0.24 20.97 10.67
CA THR A 92 -0.02 22.36 11.05
C THR A 92 -0.33 23.23 9.83
N ALA A 93 -0.92 24.40 10.05
CA ALA A 93 -1.20 25.35 8.96
C ALA A 93 0.05 25.90 8.25
N ALA A 94 1.25 25.75 8.83
CA ALA A 94 2.52 26.13 8.20
C ALA A 94 3.08 24.99 7.32
N GLU A 95 3.06 23.77 7.85
CA GLU A 95 3.43 22.56 7.09
C GLU A 95 2.50 22.37 5.90
N TRP A 96 1.18 22.49 6.08
CA TRP A 96 0.20 22.37 4.99
C TRP A 96 0.51 23.27 3.79
N ARG A 97 0.81 24.56 4.04
CA ARG A 97 1.21 25.50 2.96
C ARG A 97 2.52 25.07 2.28
N THR A 98 3.45 24.50 3.04
CA THR A 98 4.71 23.95 2.50
C THR A 98 4.43 22.73 1.62
N VAL A 99 3.58 21.79 2.08
CA VAL A 99 3.20 20.56 1.37
C VAL A 99 2.42 20.86 0.09
N ASN A 100 1.51 21.85 0.09
CA ASN A 100 0.77 22.23 -1.11
C ASN A 100 1.73 22.73 -2.22
N VAL A 101 2.60 23.69 -1.89
CA VAL A 101 3.59 24.23 -2.84
C VAL A 101 4.58 23.14 -3.29
N LEU A 102 5.09 22.32 -2.36
CA LEU A 102 6.02 21.24 -2.68
C LEU A 102 5.39 20.14 -3.54
N ALA A 103 4.11 19.81 -3.34
CA ALA A 103 3.41 18.82 -4.15
C ALA A 103 3.25 19.31 -5.60
N ASP A 104 2.90 20.58 -5.80
CA ASP A 104 2.83 21.20 -7.13
C ASP A 104 4.20 21.43 -7.78
N ASP A 105 5.27 21.59 -7.00
CA ASP A 105 6.64 21.59 -7.52
C ASP A 105 7.10 20.17 -7.98
N ILE A 106 6.46 19.12 -7.47
CA ILE A 106 6.78 17.71 -7.79
C ILE A 106 5.94 17.18 -8.96
N ILE A 107 4.62 17.41 -8.95
CA ILE A 107 3.72 17.18 -10.09
C ILE A 107 3.01 18.50 -10.40
N PRO A 108 3.61 19.35 -11.27
CA PRO A 108 2.97 20.57 -11.74
C PRO A 108 1.86 20.26 -12.74
N ARG A 109 0.91 21.20 -12.86
CA ARG A 109 -0.10 21.22 -13.92
C ARG A 109 0.60 21.34 -15.28
N ASP A 110 0.16 20.53 -16.25
CA ASP A 110 0.76 20.46 -17.58
C ASP A 110 -0.31 20.51 -18.71
N GLY A 111 0.07 20.10 -19.93
CA GLY A 111 -0.85 20.03 -21.06
C GLY A 111 -1.77 18.81 -21.08
N ARG A 112 -1.65 17.88 -20.13
CA ARG A 112 -2.43 16.63 -20.02
C ARG A 112 -3.32 16.61 -18.78
N SER A 113 -2.87 17.24 -17.70
CA SER A 113 -3.40 17.08 -16.35
C SER A 113 -3.28 18.34 -15.49
N GLY A 114 -4.04 18.39 -14.40
CA GLY A 114 -3.82 19.35 -13.32
C GLY A 114 -2.62 18.96 -12.45
N SER A 115 -2.29 19.78 -11.46
CA SER A 115 -1.20 19.55 -10.52
C SER A 115 -1.60 18.57 -9.39
N ALA A 116 -0.66 18.31 -8.48
CA ALA A 116 -0.92 17.56 -7.26
C ALA A 116 -2.04 18.18 -6.38
N THR A 117 -2.11 19.51 -6.25
CA THR A 117 -3.21 20.18 -5.54
C THR A 117 -4.55 20.07 -6.26
N ASP A 118 -4.58 20.14 -7.61
CA ASP A 118 -5.80 19.89 -8.40
C ASP A 118 -6.35 18.45 -8.24
N ALA A 119 -5.54 17.53 -7.71
CA ALA A 119 -5.88 16.13 -7.47
C ALA A 119 -5.98 15.77 -5.96
N ASP A 120 -6.15 16.77 -5.08
CA ASP A 120 -6.28 16.63 -3.61
C ASP A 120 -5.11 15.91 -2.90
N VAL A 121 -3.94 15.81 -3.54
CA VAL A 121 -2.79 15.04 -3.01
C VAL A 121 -2.32 15.50 -1.63
N PRO A 122 -2.26 16.81 -1.28
CA PRO A 122 -1.95 17.22 0.08
C PRO A 122 -2.94 16.73 1.14
N ALA A 123 -4.23 16.61 0.79
CA ALA A 123 -5.27 16.07 1.67
C ALA A 123 -5.12 14.56 1.85
N PHE A 124 -4.80 13.84 0.76
CA PHE A 124 -4.44 12.42 0.82
C PHE A 124 -3.24 12.19 1.75
N ILE A 125 -2.15 12.96 1.62
CA ILE A 125 -0.95 12.81 2.46
C ILE A 125 -1.25 13.15 3.94
N ASP A 126 -2.02 14.21 4.20
CA ASP A 126 -2.43 14.57 5.57
C ASP A 126 -3.26 13.47 6.24
N TYR A 127 -4.24 12.93 5.53
CA TYR A 127 -5.03 11.79 6.01
C TYR A 127 -4.16 10.55 6.20
N HIS A 128 -3.37 10.18 5.19
CA HIS A 128 -2.50 8.99 5.19
C HIS A 128 -1.46 9.02 6.32
N LEU A 129 -0.99 10.19 6.75
CA LEU A 129 -0.08 10.30 7.91
C LEU A 129 -0.82 10.35 9.26
N SER A 130 -2.11 10.69 9.26
CA SER A 130 -2.93 10.79 10.48
C SER A 130 -3.46 9.47 11.03
N VAL A 131 -3.56 8.42 10.19
CA VAL A 131 -4.16 7.14 10.58
C VAL A 131 -3.21 6.27 11.44
N PRO A 132 -3.73 5.44 12.37
CA PRO A 132 -2.91 4.57 13.23
C PRO A 132 -1.98 3.62 12.47
N GLU A 133 -2.40 3.15 11.30
CA GLU A 133 -1.69 2.19 10.45
C GLU A 133 -0.43 2.79 9.78
N ALA A 134 -0.30 4.12 9.76
CA ALA A 134 0.83 4.78 9.15
C ALA A 134 2.09 4.69 10.01
N ASP A 135 3.22 4.43 9.36
CA ASP A 135 4.52 4.25 10.00
C ASP A 135 5.00 5.53 10.71
N GLU A 136 5.40 5.38 11.98
CA GLU A 136 5.94 6.47 12.79
C GLU A 136 7.26 7.01 12.24
N SER A 137 8.12 6.16 11.66
CA SER A 137 9.39 6.62 11.04
C SER A 137 9.10 7.57 9.88
N THR A 138 8.03 7.32 9.14
CA THR A 138 7.54 8.13 8.03
C THR A 138 6.88 9.43 8.51
N ARG A 139 6.06 9.40 9.58
CA ARG A 139 5.57 10.63 10.25
C ARG A 139 6.72 11.55 10.68
N VAL A 140 7.73 10.98 11.37
CA VAL A 140 8.91 11.71 11.85
C VAL A 140 9.74 12.25 10.68
N ALA A 141 10.00 11.43 9.65
CA ALA A 141 10.79 11.83 8.48
C ALA A 141 10.13 12.97 7.69
N VAL A 142 8.80 12.96 7.52
CA VAL A 142 8.08 14.03 6.83
C VAL A 142 8.16 15.34 7.62
N ARG A 143 7.91 15.33 8.94
CA ARG A 143 8.03 16.55 9.77
C ARG A 143 9.46 17.09 9.84
N GLY A 144 10.44 16.22 10.06
CA GLY A 144 11.86 16.58 10.08
C GLY A 144 12.33 17.19 8.75
N GLY A 145 11.89 16.63 7.63
CA GLY A 145 12.21 17.13 6.30
C GLY A 145 11.50 18.44 5.92
N LEU A 146 10.24 18.63 6.33
CA LEU A 146 9.54 19.93 6.19
C LEU A 146 10.21 21.04 7.02
N ALA A 147 10.76 20.69 8.20
CA ALA A 147 11.58 21.59 8.99
C ALA A 147 12.93 21.89 8.31
N TRP A 148 13.62 20.86 7.77
CA TRP A 148 14.85 21.01 6.99
C TRP A 148 14.66 21.93 5.78
N LEU A 149 13.63 21.70 4.97
CA LEU A 149 13.35 22.46 3.75
C LEU A 149 13.10 23.94 4.05
N ASN A 150 12.36 24.24 5.13
CA ASN A 150 12.16 25.61 5.59
C ASN A 150 13.42 26.21 6.20
N THR A 151 14.30 25.43 6.84
CA THR A 151 15.60 25.91 7.32
C THR A 151 16.52 26.28 6.15
N GLU A 152 16.65 25.41 5.14
CA GLU A 152 17.46 25.69 3.95
C GLU A 152 16.95 26.93 3.18
N SER A 153 15.63 27.07 3.05
CA SER A 153 14.98 28.26 2.49
C SER A 153 15.31 29.55 3.27
N ARG A 154 15.35 29.48 4.60
CA ARG A 154 15.70 30.62 5.46
C ARG A 154 17.19 30.93 5.43
N THR A 155 18.05 29.92 5.29
CA THR A 155 19.50 30.07 5.12
C THR A 155 19.83 30.77 3.80
N ARG A 156 19.31 30.26 2.67
CA ARG A 156 19.60 30.82 1.33
C ARG A 156 18.90 32.15 1.07
N PHE A 157 17.65 32.32 1.50
CA PHE A 157 16.77 33.40 1.02
C PHE A 157 16.00 34.15 2.11
N ARG A 158 16.28 33.89 3.40
CA ARG A 158 15.62 34.53 4.57
C ARG A 158 14.08 34.39 4.60
N LYS A 159 13.54 33.38 3.90
CA LYS A 159 12.10 33.12 3.73
C LYS A 159 11.78 31.65 3.99
N ASN A 160 10.51 31.34 4.27
CA ASN A 160 10.01 29.97 4.31
C ASN A 160 9.79 29.44 2.88
N TYR A 161 9.84 28.12 2.67
CA TYR A 161 9.81 27.50 1.34
C TYR A 161 8.57 27.94 0.52
N ALA A 162 7.39 27.94 1.15
CA ALA A 162 6.13 28.34 0.55
C ALA A 162 6.02 29.84 0.17
N THR A 163 7.02 30.68 0.49
CA THR A 163 7.07 32.10 0.09
C THR A 163 8.29 32.45 -0.78
N LEU A 164 9.01 31.43 -1.26
CA LEU A 164 10.03 31.53 -2.30
C LEU A 164 9.42 31.64 -3.70
N SER A 165 10.09 32.35 -4.62
CA SER A 165 9.77 32.25 -6.04
C SER A 165 10.12 30.86 -6.58
N GLN A 166 9.51 30.43 -7.69
CA GLN A 166 9.76 29.10 -8.26
C GLN A 166 11.26 28.88 -8.54
N ALA A 167 11.96 29.86 -9.12
CA ALA A 167 13.41 29.78 -9.35
C ALA A 167 14.23 29.58 -8.05
N GLN A 168 13.79 30.14 -6.91
CA GLN A 168 14.43 29.92 -5.61
C GLN A 168 14.10 28.53 -5.04
N ARG A 169 12.91 27.99 -5.32
CA ARG A 169 12.55 26.61 -4.93
C ARG A 169 13.33 25.59 -5.73
N ASN A 170 13.40 25.75 -7.06
CA ASN A 170 14.20 24.91 -7.95
C ASN A 170 15.67 24.83 -7.49
N GLN A 171 16.30 25.96 -7.14
CA GLN A 171 17.67 25.97 -6.59
C GLN A 171 17.87 25.11 -5.33
N ILE A 172 16.83 24.82 -4.55
CA ILE A 172 16.89 23.88 -3.42
C ILE A 172 16.55 22.45 -3.86
N LEU A 173 15.57 22.29 -4.76
CA LEU A 173 15.17 20.97 -5.28
C LEU A 173 16.26 20.32 -6.15
N ASP A 174 16.96 21.08 -6.99
CA ASP A 174 18.02 20.59 -7.87
C ASP A 174 19.19 19.96 -7.09
N ASP A 175 19.43 20.43 -5.85
CA ASP A 175 20.44 19.89 -4.93
C ASP A 175 20.04 18.55 -4.27
N ILE A 176 18.76 18.18 -4.28
CA ILE A 176 18.19 17.04 -3.52
C ILE A 176 17.31 16.07 -4.34
N ALA A 177 16.98 16.39 -5.59
CA ALA A 177 16.05 15.61 -6.42
C ALA A 177 16.63 14.27 -6.91
N TRP A 178 17.95 14.11 -6.87
CA TRP A 178 18.67 13.00 -7.50
C TRP A 178 19.63 12.35 -6.49
N PRO A 179 19.22 11.27 -5.78
CA PRO A 179 20.02 10.69 -4.70
C PRO A 179 21.47 10.36 -5.07
N ASP A 180 21.69 9.80 -6.27
CA ASP A 180 23.03 9.40 -6.76
C ASP A 180 23.94 10.59 -7.13
N LYS A 181 23.40 11.82 -7.11
CA LYS A 181 24.11 13.07 -7.46
C LYS A 181 24.07 14.10 -6.32
N ALA A 182 23.27 13.87 -5.29
CA ALA A 182 23.10 14.78 -4.17
C ALA A 182 24.39 14.87 -3.34
N LYS A 183 24.75 16.10 -2.93
CA LYS A 183 25.95 16.33 -2.12
C LYS A 183 25.74 15.75 -0.71
N PRO A 184 26.72 15.10 -0.05
CA PRO A 184 26.51 14.42 1.24
C PRO A 184 25.87 15.28 2.34
N GLN A 185 26.16 16.59 2.38
CA GLN A 185 25.54 17.52 3.34
C GLN A 185 24.01 17.68 3.16
N PHE A 186 23.46 17.33 1.99
CA PHE A 186 22.04 17.39 1.69
C PHE A 186 21.33 16.04 1.76
N SER A 187 22.02 14.98 2.25
CA SER A 187 21.49 13.64 2.50
C SER A 187 20.10 13.61 3.16
N HIS A 188 19.88 14.45 4.17
CA HIS A 188 18.61 14.53 4.89
C HIS A 188 17.48 15.12 4.03
N GLY A 189 17.75 16.20 3.30
CA GLY A 189 16.81 16.79 2.35
C GLY A 189 16.50 15.86 1.18
N THR A 190 17.49 15.10 0.73
CA THR A 190 17.40 14.09 -0.35
C THR A 190 16.51 12.92 0.03
N ALA A 191 16.71 12.35 1.23
CA ALA A 191 15.88 11.26 1.76
C ALA A 191 14.44 11.72 2.06
N PHE A 192 14.25 12.97 2.45
CA PHE A 192 12.93 13.59 2.58
C PHE A 192 12.25 13.81 1.22
N PHE A 193 12.93 14.43 0.26
CA PHE A 193 12.35 14.77 -1.04
C PHE A 193 11.99 13.51 -1.82
N SER A 194 12.82 12.46 -1.78
CA SER A 194 12.50 11.15 -2.36
C SER A 194 11.18 10.61 -1.79
N ARG A 195 11.05 10.55 -0.46
CA ARG A 195 9.81 10.12 0.23
C ARG A 195 8.60 11.00 -0.12
N MET A 196 8.76 12.33 -0.19
CA MET A 196 7.68 13.23 -0.59
C MET A 196 7.27 13.02 -2.04
N ARG A 197 8.21 12.80 -2.96
CA ARG A 197 7.94 12.50 -4.36
C ARG A 197 7.16 11.19 -4.50
N ASP A 198 7.53 10.17 -3.73
CA ASP A 198 6.86 8.87 -3.77
C ASP A 198 5.45 8.94 -3.14
N LEU A 199 5.26 9.70 -2.05
CA LEU A 199 3.94 10.02 -1.48
C LEU A 199 3.05 10.82 -2.44
N VAL A 200 3.61 11.82 -3.14
CA VAL A 200 2.89 12.65 -4.11
C VAL A 200 2.49 11.83 -5.34
N GLY A 201 3.40 11.00 -5.86
CA GLY A 201 3.11 10.06 -6.96
C GLY A 201 2.03 9.05 -6.59
N MET A 202 2.10 8.45 -5.39
CA MET A 202 1.07 7.53 -4.89
C MET A 202 -0.31 8.19 -4.83
N GLY A 203 -0.41 9.42 -4.29
CA GLY A 203 -1.68 10.16 -4.25
C GLY A 203 -2.18 10.52 -5.65
N PHE A 204 -1.33 11.10 -6.49
CA PHE A 204 -1.72 11.60 -7.81
C PHE A 204 -2.16 10.47 -8.75
N PHE A 205 -1.37 9.39 -8.87
CA PHE A 205 -1.69 8.31 -9.80
C PHE A 205 -2.80 7.36 -9.32
N SER A 206 -3.14 7.40 -8.02
CA SER A 206 -4.36 6.76 -7.49
C SER A 206 -5.62 7.63 -7.63
N SER A 207 -5.49 8.93 -7.97
CA SER A 207 -6.61 9.86 -8.07
C SER A 207 -7.41 9.71 -9.37
N SER A 208 -8.62 10.30 -9.41
CA SER A 208 -9.40 10.38 -10.66
C SER A 208 -8.81 11.34 -11.72
N MET A 209 -7.63 11.93 -11.46
CA MET A 209 -6.84 12.67 -12.43
C MET A 209 -5.72 11.80 -13.02
N GLY A 210 -4.87 11.21 -12.18
CA GLY A 210 -3.68 10.47 -12.61
C GLY A 210 -3.96 9.20 -13.41
N TRP A 211 -5.05 8.46 -13.14
CA TRP A 211 -5.43 7.30 -13.97
C TRP A 211 -5.73 7.67 -15.44
N LYS A 212 -6.30 8.86 -15.68
CA LYS A 212 -6.57 9.39 -17.04
C LYS A 212 -5.29 9.86 -17.71
N ASP A 213 -4.40 10.49 -16.95
CA ASP A 213 -3.08 10.92 -17.41
C ASP A 213 -2.22 9.73 -17.87
N LEU A 214 -2.20 8.65 -17.07
CA LEU A 214 -1.60 7.35 -17.43
C LEU A 214 -2.35 6.61 -18.56
N ARG A 215 -3.52 7.10 -18.98
CA ARG A 215 -4.43 6.46 -19.94
C ARG A 215 -4.78 5.01 -19.55
N TYR A 216 -4.91 4.74 -18.25
CA TYR A 216 -5.13 3.41 -17.71
C TYR A 216 -6.52 2.88 -18.09
N GLN A 217 -6.57 1.75 -18.81
CA GLN A 217 -7.82 1.11 -19.28
C GLN A 217 -8.25 -0.10 -18.42
N GLY A 218 -7.54 -0.40 -17.34
CA GLY A 218 -7.90 -1.50 -16.43
C GLY A 218 -9.13 -1.16 -15.59
N ASN A 219 -9.62 -2.16 -14.84
CA ASN A 219 -10.90 -2.13 -14.09
C ASN A 219 -12.16 -1.91 -14.95
N VAL A 220 -12.04 -1.83 -16.28
CA VAL A 220 -13.15 -1.97 -17.23
C VAL A 220 -13.44 -3.46 -17.44
N PHE A 221 -14.71 -3.86 -17.34
CA PHE A 221 -15.14 -5.23 -17.66
C PHE A 221 -14.98 -5.49 -19.16
N ASN A 222 -14.22 -6.53 -19.52
CA ASN A 222 -14.02 -6.95 -20.90
C ASN A 222 -14.86 -8.20 -21.21
N PRO A 223 -16.03 -8.07 -21.87
CA PRO A 223 -16.87 -9.22 -22.22
C PRO A 223 -16.22 -10.15 -23.25
N ASP A 224 -15.31 -9.63 -24.09
CA ASP A 224 -14.62 -10.36 -25.15
C ASP A 224 -13.27 -10.96 -24.69
N TRP A 225 -13.06 -11.11 -23.38
CA TRP A 225 -11.85 -11.71 -22.82
C TRP A 225 -11.78 -13.23 -23.08
N LYS A 226 -11.21 -13.60 -24.23
CA LYS A 226 -10.99 -14.99 -24.67
C LYS A 226 -9.75 -15.65 -24.04
N GLY A 227 -9.21 -15.07 -22.97
CA GLY A 227 -7.99 -15.53 -22.31
C GLY A 227 -6.71 -15.27 -23.10
N CYS A 228 -5.65 -16.00 -22.75
CA CYS A 228 -4.33 -15.91 -23.38
C CYS A 228 -4.35 -16.41 -24.84
N PRO A 229 -3.71 -15.72 -25.79
CA PRO A 229 -3.65 -16.15 -27.19
C PRO A 229 -2.99 -17.53 -27.39
N GLU A 230 -3.53 -18.32 -28.33
CA GLU A 230 -3.04 -19.67 -28.65
C GLU A 230 -1.52 -19.76 -28.88
N PRO A 231 -0.85 -18.84 -29.62
CA PRO A 231 0.61 -18.92 -29.80
C PRO A 231 1.40 -18.81 -28.48
N ALA A 232 0.89 -18.07 -27.50
CA ALA A 232 1.51 -17.97 -26.17
C ALA A 232 1.27 -19.24 -25.34
N MET A 233 0.05 -19.76 -25.36
CA MET A 233 -0.31 -21.03 -24.70
C MET A 233 0.54 -22.20 -25.24
N LYS A 234 0.67 -22.29 -26.57
CA LYS A 234 1.49 -23.30 -27.27
C LYS A 234 2.99 -23.16 -26.96
N LYS A 235 3.52 -21.93 -26.89
CA LYS A 235 4.93 -21.68 -26.49
C LYS A 235 5.21 -22.13 -25.05
N LEU A 236 4.23 -22.02 -24.16
CA LEU A 236 4.36 -22.34 -22.74
C LEU A 236 3.94 -23.78 -22.39
N GLY A 237 3.43 -24.57 -23.35
CA GLY A 237 2.98 -25.95 -23.13
C GLY A 237 1.72 -26.09 -22.26
N VAL A 238 0.95 -25.00 -22.09
CA VAL A 238 -0.24 -24.95 -21.22
C VAL A 238 -1.54 -24.91 -22.01
N SER A 239 -2.64 -25.36 -21.40
CA SER A 239 -3.99 -25.30 -21.96
C SER A 239 -5.03 -24.97 -20.88
N PHE A 240 -6.24 -24.57 -21.29
CA PHE A 240 -7.33 -24.28 -20.35
C PHE A 240 -7.99 -25.54 -19.74
N ALA A 241 -7.65 -26.76 -20.20
CA ALA A 241 -8.20 -28.01 -19.67
C ALA A 241 -7.97 -28.24 -18.17
N VAL A 242 -7.03 -27.51 -17.55
CA VAL A 242 -6.75 -27.52 -16.10
C VAL A 242 -7.70 -26.59 -15.31
N MET A 243 -8.60 -25.87 -15.99
CA MET A 243 -9.74 -25.16 -15.38
C MET A 243 -10.97 -26.08 -15.29
N ASP A 244 -11.23 -26.85 -16.35
CA ASP A 244 -12.41 -27.71 -16.51
C ASP A 244 -12.55 -28.79 -15.41
N SER A 245 -11.44 -29.14 -14.74
CA SER A 245 -11.40 -30.11 -13.64
C SER A 245 -11.68 -29.52 -12.25
N ARG A 246 -11.78 -28.19 -12.10
CA ARG A 246 -11.86 -27.52 -10.78
C ARG A 246 -13.27 -27.29 -10.27
N ILE A 247 -14.25 -27.21 -11.17
CA ILE A 247 -15.67 -27.13 -10.82
C ILE A 247 -16.31 -28.43 -11.32
N LYS A 248 -16.56 -29.36 -10.40
CA LYS A 248 -17.44 -30.50 -10.71
C LYS A 248 -18.86 -29.96 -10.94
N PRO A 249 -19.59 -30.38 -11.99
CA PRO A 249 -21.01 -30.09 -12.06
C PRO A 249 -21.72 -30.78 -10.90
N GLU A 250 -22.50 -30.03 -10.12
CA GLU A 250 -23.34 -30.62 -9.08
C GLU A 250 -24.49 -31.41 -9.74
N GLY A 251 -24.47 -32.74 -9.58
CA GLY A 251 -25.52 -33.63 -10.12
C GLY A 251 -25.10 -34.62 -11.21
N GLN A 252 -23.84 -35.08 -11.22
CA GLN A 252 -23.40 -36.31 -11.90
C GLN A 252 -22.73 -37.26 -10.89
#